data_AF-A0A821ZCI5-F1
#
_entry.id   AF-A0A821ZCI5-F1
#
_cell.length_a   1.000
_cell.length_b   1.000
_cell.length_c   1.000
_cell.angle_alpha   90.00
_cell.angle_beta   90.00
_cell.angle_gamma   90.00
#
_symmetry.space_group_name_H-M   'P 1'
#
loop_
_entity.id
_entity.type
_entity.pdbx_description
1 polymer ?
#
loop_
_entity_poly.entity_id
_entity_poly.type
_entity_poly.pdbx_seq_one_letter_code
_entity_poly.pdbx_strand_id
1 'polypeptide(L)'
;MKILRCTSNLNTLRLNSFSLNEVHIKSIQESKIFQYVSNTNQIKNFDIRTECSLNKIKFITNLFPKLQYLKTGMNRKEIGQIIRFLLTKSNDNIQNLFFLCISNTPKICLKEINILIK
;
A
#
# COMPACT_ATOMS: atom_id res chain seq x y z
N MET A 1 -1.41 12.41 -8.73
CA MET A 1 -0.79 11.74 -9.90
C MET A 1 0.18 12.65 -10.65
N LYS A 2 -0.20 13.90 -11.01
CA LYS A 2 0.70 14.83 -11.73
C LYS A 2 2.06 15.05 -11.04
N ILE A 3 2.09 15.18 -9.70
CA ILE A 3 3.34 15.34 -8.94
C ILE A 3 4.25 14.12 -9.09
N LEU A 4 3.71 12.91 -8.92
CA LEU A 4 4.48 11.65 -9.05
C LEU A 4 5.10 11.49 -10.44
N ARG A 5 4.41 11.98 -11.48
CA ARG A 5 4.93 11.99 -12.85
C ARG A 5 6.14 12.92 -13.02
N CYS A 6 6.25 13.99 -12.24
CA CYS A 6 7.35 14.95 -12.32
C CYS A 6 8.50 14.64 -11.35
N THR A 7 8.36 13.62 -10.49
CA THR A 7 9.33 13.27 -9.44
C THR A 7 9.90 11.87 -9.66
N SER A 8 10.56 11.64 -10.80
CA SER A 8 11.10 10.33 -11.20
C SER A 8 12.17 9.76 -10.25
N ASN A 9 12.88 10.62 -9.51
CA ASN A 9 13.95 10.21 -8.59
C ASN A 9 13.49 10.07 -7.13
N LEU A 10 12.19 10.25 -6.86
CA LEU A 10 11.68 10.10 -5.51
C LEU A 10 11.61 8.62 -5.15
N ASN A 11 12.33 8.23 -4.10
CA ASN A 11 12.32 6.86 -3.58
C ASN A 11 11.44 6.69 -2.33
N THR A 12 11.14 7.80 -1.64
CA THR A 12 10.37 7.80 -0.40
C THR A 12 9.23 8.80 -0.49
N LEU A 13 8.02 8.35 -0.18
CA LEU A 13 6.84 9.20 -0.10
C LEU A 13 6.19 9.06 1.26
N ARG A 14 5.91 10.20 1.90
CA ARG A 14 5.21 10.27 3.18
C ARG A 14 3.92 11.06 3.01
N LEU A 15 2.80 10.47 3.39
CA LEU A 15 1.49 11.09 3.34
C LEU A 15 0.88 11.18 4.73
N ASN A 16 0.39 12.37 5.08
CA ASN A 16 -0.35 12.56 6.33
C ASN A 16 -1.78 12.02 6.24
N SER A 17 -2.37 12.00 5.04
CA SER A 17 -3.71 11.52 4.79
C SER A 17 -3.85 10.94 3.38
N PHE A 18 -4.84 10.07 3.20
CA PHE A 18 -5.17 9.50 1.89
C PHE A 18 -6.68 9.30 1.76
N SER A 19 -7.31 10.34 1.22
CA SER A 19 -8.74 10.43 0.96
C SER A 19 -9.01 10.10 -0.51
N LEU A 20 -9.12 8.80 -0.79
CA LEU A 20 -9.70 8.29 -2.04
C LEU A 20 -10.95 7.50 -1.70
N ASN A 21 -12.06 7.86 -2.34
CA ASN A 21 -13.30 7.08 -2.28
C ASN A 21 -13.18 5.84 -3.17
N GLU A 22 -13.84 4.75 -2.81
CA GLU A 22 -13.72 3.46 -3.53
C GLU A 22 -14.13 3.54 -5.00
N VAL A 23 -15.18 4.32 -5.31
CA VAL A 23 -15.63 4.57 -6.69
C VAL A 23 -14.52 5.24 -7.53
N HIS A 24 -13.74 6.12 -6.91
CA HIS A 24 -12.66 6.84 -7.59
C HIS A 24 -11.42 5.96 -7.78
N ILE A 25 -11.21 4.96 -6.92
CA ILE A 25 -10.05 4.06 -7.00
C ILE A 25 -10.07 3.28 -8.32
N LYS A 26 -11.22 2.70 -8.69
CA LYS A 26 -11.35 1.91 -9.93
C LYS A 26 -11.11 2.76 -11.18
N SER A 27 -11.80 3.90 -11.28
CA SER A 27 -11.66 4.79 -12.45
C SER A 27 -10.24 5.33 -12.59
N ILE A 28 -9.55 5.59 -11.48
CA ILE A 28 -8.14 5.99 -11.50
C ILE A 28 -7.26 4.85 -12.01
N GLN A 29 -7.45 3.61 -11.53
CA GLN A 29 -6.62 2.45 -11.92
C GLN A 29 -6.71 2.11 -13.42
N GLU A 30 -7.87 2.36 -14.03
CA GLU A 30 -8.08 2.17 -15.47
C GLU A 30 -7.46 3.29 -16.32
N SER A 31 -7.06 4.41 -15.71
CA SER A 31 -6.52 5.55 -16.44
C SER A 31 -5.11 5.28 -16.99
N LYS A 32 -4.84 5.76 -18.21
CA LYS A 32 -3.49 5.72 -18.82
C LYS A 32 -2.43 6.42 -17.94
N ILE A 33 -2.84 7.44 -17.19
CA ILE A 33 -1.96 8.18 -16.27
C ILE A 33 -1.52 7.28 -15.12
N PHE A 34 -2.44 6.50 -14.54
CA PHE A 34 -2.10 5.55 -13.48
C PHE A 34 -1.11 4.50 -13.97
N GLN A 35 -1.38 3.90 -15.13
CA GLN A 35 -0.49 2.89 -15.72
C GLN A 35 0.91 3.45 -15.98
N TYR A 36 1.00 4.66 -16.55
CA TYR A 36 2.27 5.35 -16.74
C TYR A 36 3.01 5.57 -15.43
N VAL A 37 2.33 6.14 -14.41
CA VAL A 37 2.96 6.43 -13.12
C VAL A 37 3.40 5.14 -12.43
N SER A 38 2.56 4.12 -12.42
CA SER A 38 2.86 2.81 -11.82
C SER A 38 4.14 2.20 -12.40
N ASN A 39 4.29 2.23 -13.72
CA ASN A 39 5.44 1.65 -14.41
C ASN A 39 6.72 2.48 -14.26
N THR A 40 6.61 3.80 -14.15
CA THR A 40 7.77 4.71 -14.24
C THR A 40 8.31 5.19 -12.90
N ASN A 41 7.50 5.16 -11.83
CA ASN A 41 7.96 5.63 -10.54
C ASN A 41 9.03 4.70 -9.91
N GLN A 42 9.80 5.26 -8.97
CA GLN A 42 10.89 4.56 -8.27
C GLN A 42 10.62 4.49 -6.76
N ILE A 43 9.36 4.64 -6.32
CA ILE A 43 9.02 4.65 -4.91
C ILE A 43 9.25 3.26 -4.33
N LYS A 44 10.15 3.21 -3.34
CA LYS A 44 10.51 2.01 -2.57
C LYS A 44 10.00 2.08 -1.14
N ASN A 45 9.84 3.29 -0.59
CA ASN A 45 9.36 3.49 0.76
C ASN A 45 8.09 4.34 0.77
N PHE A 46 7.01 3.82 1.34
CA PHE A 46 5.76 4.54 1.48
C PHE A 46 5.33 4.56 2.95
N ASP A 47 5.13 5.76 3.50
CA ASP A 47 4.63 5.98 4.85
C ASP A 47 3.31 6.73 4.78
N ILE A 48 2.28 6.16 5.36
CA ILE A 48 0.98 6.79 5.51
C ILE A 48 0.51 6.73 6.96
N ARG A 49 0.21 7.89 7.53
CA ARG A 49 -0.14 8.01 8.97
C ARG A 49 -1.59 7.66 9.30
N THR A 50 -2.40 7.29 8.31
CA THR A 50 -3.82 6.96 8.49
C THR A 50 -4.08 5.46 8.35
N GLU A 51 -5.20 5.02 8.92
CA GLU A 51 -5.70 3.67 8.71
C GLU A 51 -6.07 3.46 7.23
N CYS A 52 -5.61 2.34 6.67
CA CYS A 52 -5.91 1.91 5.32
C CYS A 52 -6.83 0.70 5.32
N SER A 53 -7.81 0.71 4.40
CA SER A 53 -8.59 -0.46 4.04
C SER A 53 -7.81 -1.35 3.07
N LEU A 54 -8.27 -2.59 2.90
CA LEU A 54 -7.70 -3.52 1.92
C LEU A 54 -7.65 -2.91 0.51
N ASN A 55 -8.70 -2.23 0.08
CA ASN A 55 -8.77 -1.59 -1.24
C ASN A 55 -7.71 -0.50 -1.40
N LYS A 56 -7.45 0.29 -0.35
CA LYS A 56 -6.38 1.30 -0.37
C LYS A 56 -5.00 0.65 -0.44
N ILE A 57 -4.77 -0.43 0.32
CA ILE A 57 -3.51 -1.18 0.27
C ILE A 57 -3.26 -1.73 -1.13
N LYS A 58 -4.26 -2.40 -1.74
CA LYS A 58 -4.20 -2.89 -3.13
C LYS A 58 -3.88 -1.77 -4.13
N PHE A 59 -4.52 -0.62 -3.96
CA PHE A 59 -4.25 0.54 -4.80
C PHE A 59 -2.80 1.01 -4.67
N ILE A 60 -2.30 1.13 -3.44
CA ILE A 60 -0.91 1.56 -3.15
C ILE A 60 0.09 0.58 -3.75
N THR A 61 -0.09 -0.73 -3.56
CA THR A 61 0.84 -1.74 -4.11
C THR A 61 0.82 -1.76 -5.63
N ASN A 62 -0.35 -1.57 -6.25
CA ASN A 62 -0.45 -1.46 -7.70
C ASN A 62 0.12 -0.14 -8.24
N LEU A 63 0.13 0.93 -7.45
CA LEU A 63 0.72 2.20 -7.83
C LEU A 63 2.24 2.19 -7.66
N PHE A 64 2.76 1.42 -6.71
CA PHE A 64 4.20 1.34 -6.40
C PHE A 64 4.67 -0.13 -6.48
N PRO A 65 4.82 -0.70 -7.68
CA PRO A 65 5.15 -2.14 -7.83
C PRO A 65 6.56 -2.50 -7.31
N LYS A 66 7.43 -1.50 -7.11
CA LYS A 66 8.78 -1.63 -6.55
C LYS A 66 8.82 -1.37 -5.04
N LEU A 67 7.67 -1.31 -4.36
CA LEU A 67 7.58 -0.98 -2.96
C LEU A 67 8.29 -2.03 -2.10
N GLN A 68 9.26 -1.58 -1.30
CA GLN A 68 10.07 -2.41 -0.39
C GLN A 68 9.66 -2.25 1.06
N TYR A 69 9.23 -1.05 1.43
CA TYR A 69 8.83 -0.69 2.77
C TYR A 69 7.46 -0.01 2.76
N LEU A 70 6.51 -0.56 3.51
CA LEU A 70 5.20 0.02 3.73
C LEU A 70 4.99 0.29 5.21
N LYS A 71 4.78 1.56 5.57
CA LYS A 71 4.30 1.95 6.91
C LYS A 71 2.88 2.49 6.82
N THR A 72 1.96 1.88 7.56
CA THR A 72 0.54 2.24 7.49
C THR A 72 -0.22 1.79 8.74
N GLY A 73 -1.32 2.49 9.06
CA GLY A 73 -2.35 1.90 9.91
C GLY A 73 -3.23 0.94 9.12
N MET A 74 -3.84 -0.04 9.78
CA MET A 74 -4.76 -0.97 9.13
C MET A 74 -6.14 -0.90 9.77
N ASN A 75 -7.18 -0.95 8.93
CA ASN A 75 -8.54 -1.11 9.40
C ASN A 75 -8.64 -2.42 10.20
N ARG A 76 -9.06 -2.32 11.47
CA ARG A 76 -9.16 -3.47 12.39
C ARG A 76 -10.00 -4.62 11.83
N LYS A 77 -11.09 -4.30 11.12
CA LYS A 77 -12.00 -5.31 10.55
C LYS A 77 -11.38 -6.09 9.39
N GLU A 78 -10.36 -5.53 8.75
CA GLU A 78 -9.76 -6.07 7.52
C GLU A 78 -8.32 -6.52 7.73
N ILE A 79 -7.76 -6.39 8.93
CA ILE A 79 -6.32 -6.59 9.18
C ILE A 79 -5.86 -7.97 8.71
N GLY A 80 -6.61 -9.03 9.02
CA GLY A 80 -6.28 -10.38 8.58
C GLY A 80 -6.27 -10.54 7.06
N GLN A 81 -7.21 -9.89 6.36
CA GLN A 81 -7.26 -9.90 4.90
C GLN A 81 -6.11 -9.10 4.28
N ILE A 82 -5.75 -7.96 4.88
CA ILE A 82 -4.62 -7.13 4.47
C ILE A 82 -3.31 -7.90 4.62
N ILE A 83 -3.08 -8.54 5.77
CA ILE A 83 -1.87 -9.33 6.01
C ILE A 83 -1.79 -10.50 5.04
N ARG A 84 -2.87 -11.27 4.86
CA ARG A 84 -2.90 -12.35 3.87
C ARG A 84 -2.54 -11.84 2.47
N PHE A 85 -3.17 -10.74 2.03
CA PHE A 85 -2.87 -10.14 0.73
C PHE A 85 -1.39 -9.75 0.59
N LEU A 86 -0.80 -9.12 1.63
CA LEU A 86 0.59 -8.68 1.61
C LEU A 86 1.60 -9.84 1.69
N LEU A 87 1.21 -10.97 2.30
CA LEU A 87 2.03 -12.18 2.39
C LEU A 87 1.90 -13.07 1.14
N THR A 88 0.86 -12.90 0.32
CA THR A 88 0.70 -13.62 -0.95
C THR A 88 1.74 -13.15 -1.97
N LYS A 89 2.91 -13.79 -1.96
CA LYS A 89 4.06 -13.47 -2.83
C LYS A 89 3.87 -13.79 -4.31
N SER A 90 2.77 -14.45 -4.69
CA SER A 90 2.42 -14.67 -6.10
C SER A 90 1.94 -13.40 -6.82
N ASN A 91 1.76 -12.28 -6.11
CA ASN A 91 1.47 -11.00 -6.74
C ASN A 91 2.77 -10.23 -7.05
N ASP A 92 3.07 -10.05 -8.34
CA ASP A 92 4.26 -9.37 -8.84
C ASP A 92 4.45 -7.95 -8.28
N ASN A 93 3.36 -7.27 -7.89
CA ASN A 93 3.41 -5.93 -7.32
C ASN A 93 3.79 -5.90 -5.83
N ILE A 94 3.78 -7.06 -5.16
CA ILE A 94 4.03 -7.20 -3.72
C ILE A 94 5.28 -8.06 -3.45
N GLN A 95 5.81 -8.72 -4.48
CA GLN A 95 7.02 -9.54 -4.35
C GLN A 95 8.19 -8.77 -3.70
N ASN A 96 8.32 -7.49 -4.04
CA ASN A 96 9.36 -6.60 -3.56
C ASN A 96 9.17 -6.10 -2.13
N LEU A 97 8.01 -6.32 -1.51
CA LEU A 97 7.73 -5.83 -0.16
C LEU A 97 8.46 -6.68 0.88
N PHE A 98 9.49 -6.12 1.49
CA PHE A 98 10.30 -6.79 2.52
C PHE A 98 9.93 -6.37 3.93
N PHE A 99 9.45 -5.12 4.09
CA PHE A 99 9.17 -4.54 5.39
C PHE A 99 7.76 -3.97 5.47
N LEU A 100 7.04 -4.40 6.48
CA LEU A 100 5.72 -3.89 6.84
C LEU A 100 5.78 -3.34 8.26
N CYS A 101 5.56 -2.03 8.40
CA CYS A 101 5.42 -1.36 9.69
C CYS A 101 3.96 -1.00 9.90
N ILE A 102 3.31 -1.64 10.89
CA ILE A 102 1.92 -1.36 11.19
C ILE A 102 1.85 -0.38 12.35
N SER A 103 1.37 0.82 12.08
CA SER A 103 1.16 1.86 13.10
C SER A 103 -0.24 1.77 13.68
N ASN A 104 -0.40 2.15 14.95
CA ASN A 104 -1.70 2.27 15.63
C ASN A 104 -2.54 0.99 15.64
N THR A 105 -1.89 -0.19 15.70
CA THR A 105 -2.57 -1.48 15.80
C THR A 105 -2.91 -1.83 17.25
N PRO A 106 -4.18 -2.16 17.57
CA PRO A 106 -4.52 -2.64 18.90
C PRO A 106 -3.82 -3.97 19.22
N LYS A 107 -3.47 -4.17 20.49
CA LYS A 107 -2.83 -5.43 20.95
C LYS A 107 -3.59 -6.69 20.56
N ILE A 108 -4.93 -6.63 20.46
CA ILE A 108 -5.75 -7.78 20.10
C ILE A 108 -5.46 -8.27 18.67
N CYS A 109 -5.21 -7.35 17.74
CA CYS A 109 -4.90 -7.67 16.35
C CYS A 109 -3.47 -8.25 16.19
N LEU A 110 -2.55 -7.99 17.14
CA LEU A 110 -1.22 -8.61 17.12
C LEU A 110 -1.29 -10.14 17.31
N LYS A 111 -2.28 -10.64 18.07
CA LYS A 111 -2.51 -12.08 18.20
C LYS A 111 -2.94 -12.69 16.87
N GLU A 112 -3.83 -12.03 16.14
CA GLU A 112 -4.28 -12.46 14.81
C GLU A 112 -3.12 -12.45 13.81
N ILE A 113 -2.30 -11.40 13.81
CA ILE A 113 -1.10 -11.31 12.97
C ILE A 113 -0.14 -12.46 13.26
N ASN A 114 0.12 -12.77 14.54
CA ASN A 114 1.01 -13.87 14.93
C ASN A 114 0.50 -15.25 14.47
N ILE A 115 -0.82 -15.45 14.38
CA ILE A 115 -1.40 -16.68 13.84
C ILE A 115 -1.22 -16.76 12.32
N LEU A 116 -1.30 -15.62 11.61
CA LEU A 116 -1.21 -15.57 10.15
C LEU A 116 0.21 -15.67 9.59
N ILE A 117 1.23 -15.41 10.41
CA ILE A 117 2.64 -15.46 10.02
C ILE A 117 3.28 -16.83 10.34
N LYS A 118 2.66 -17.63 11.22
CA LYS A 118 3.08 -19.01 11.51
C LYS A 118 2.56 -19.97 10.45
#